data_AF-A0AAD8RWR5-F1
#
_entry.id   AF-A0AAD8RWR5-F1
#
_cell.length_a   1.000
_cell.length_b   1.000
_cell.length_c   1.000
_cell.angle_alpha   90.00
_cell.angle_beta   90.00
_cell.angle_gamma   90.00
#
_symmetry.space_group_name_H-M   'P 1'
#
loop_
_entity.id
_entity.type
_entity.pdbx_description
1 polymer ?
#
loop_
_entity_poly.entity_id
_entity_poly.type
_entity_poly.pdbx_seq_one_letter_code
_entity_poly.pdbx_strand_id
1 'polypeptide(L)'
;MEPTNVKFYQLGNGGDLIFERDLDGLSEHLGRPHPEFHGVEVNDQHGGELQWVITADLRGKVEPPTSERILFSFRESSWLDGLARALQEGLARLCGQNVMHPQLRHHVDHLDYMLFQTQKELDNSRGYANQTHFALTQHGEAIRMLNKDRKSLRLQRAKKDATIVRLRAKIAALEITVKAQEDQLREIEEDDGGIDLQGGGAFLSDDDDFEEDEDPEEVDYEFLEAAEDGIIPIDVDVDVEE
;
A
#
# COMPACT_ATOMS: atom_id res chain seq x y z
N MET A 1 29.63 43.51 2.43
CA MET A 1 28.37 42.88 2.86
C MET A 1 28.56 42.48 4.30
N GLU A 2 27.72 42.98 5.19
CA GLU A 2 27.79 42.64 6.61
C GLU A 2 27.18 41.24 6.82
N PRO A 3 27.80 40.38 7.64
CA PRO A 3 27.22 39.09 7.98
C PRO A 3 25.91 39.30 8.75
N THR A 4 24.82 38.69 8.28
CA THR A 4 23.49 38.84 8.89
C THR A 4 23.33 38.04 10.16
N ASN A 5 24.11 36.97 10.34
CA ASN A 5 24.05 36.10 11.51
C ASN A 5 25.39 35.38 11.73
N VAL A 6 25.83 35.27 12.99
CA VAL A 6 27.07 34.58 13.38
C VAL A 6 26.75 33.56 14.46
N LYS A 7 27.24 32.33 14.27
CA LYS A 7 27.11 31.23 15.23
C LYS A 7 28.48 30.69 15.62
N PHE A 8 28.57 30.19 16.84
CA PHE A 8 29.78 29.59 17.39
C PHE A 8 29.43 28.28 18.08
N TYR A 9 30.28 27.28 17.91
CA TYR A 9 30.22 26.02 18.61
C TYR A 9 31.61 25.59 19.03
N GLN A 10 31.75 25.21 20.30
CA GLN A 10 32.96 24.58 20.82
C GLN A 10 32.62 23.16 21.24
N LEU A 11 33.45 22.22 20.80
CA LEU A 11 33.32 20.81 21.15
C LEU A 11 33.44 20.60 22.67
N GLY A 12 32.66 19.68 23.24
CA GLY A 12 32.70 19.35 24.67
C GLY A 12 31.65 20.07 25.54
N ASN A 13 30.78 20.89 24.94
CA ASN A 13 29.69 21.58 25.66
C ASN A 13 28.44 20.70 25.89
N GLY A 14 28.54 19.38 25.71
CA GLY A 14 27.46 18.43 26.01
C GLY A 14 26.34 18.41 24.97
N GLY A 15 26.66 18.68 23.70
CA GLY A 15 25.72 18.48 22.60
C GLY A 15 25.49 16.99 22.31
N ASP A 16 24.35 16.68 21.69
CA ASP A 16 24.03 15.34 21.16
C ASP A 16 24.20 15.34 19.63
N LEU A 17 25.28 15.97 19.16
CA LEU A 17 25.56 16.05 17.72
C LEU A 17 26.23 14.77 17.24
N ILE A 18 25.88 14.39 16.01
CA ILE A 18 26.49 13.24 15.34
C ILE A 18 27.99 13.53 15.20
N PHE A 19 28.83 12.56 15.58
CA PHE A 19 30.30 12.61 15.61
C PHE A 19 30.94 13.47 16.72
N GLU A 20 30.16 14.14 17.57
CA GLU A 20 30.70 14.98 18.63
C GLU A 20 31.54 14.17 19.62
N ARG A 21 30.99 13.07 20.14
CA ARG A 21 31.67 12.19 21.10
C ARG A 21 32.96 11.59 20.52
N ASP A 22 32.94 11.23 19.24
CA ASP A 22 34.08 10.63 18.57
C ASP A 22 35.19 11.66 18.36
N LEU A 23 34.83 12.88 17.93
CA LEU A 23 35.80 13.96 17.73
C LEU A 23 36.40 14.45 19.05
N ASP A 24 35.57 14.47 20.10
CA ASP A 24 35.98 14.92 21.43
C ASP A 24 36.96 13.92 22.04
N GLY A 25 36.60 12.63 22.03
CA GLY A 25 37.47 11.55 22.47
C GLY A 25 38.78 11.49 21.67
N LEU A 26 38.74 11.74 20.36
CA LEU A 26 39.95 11.78 19.54
C LEU A 26 40.83 13.01 19.88
N SER A 27 40.22 14.17 20.11
CA SER A 27 40.94 15.39 20.46
C SER A 27 41.62 15.26 21.82
N GLU A 28 40.91 14.70 22.81
CA GLU A 28 41.47 14.37 24.13
C GLU A 28 42.61 13.34 24.03
N HIS A 29 42.42 12.27 23.26
CA HIS A 29 43.42 11.23 23.08
C HIS A 29 44.73 11.79 22.46
N LEU A 30 44.60 12.71 21.51
CA LEU A 30 45.74 13.40 20.89
C LEU A 30 46.33 14.50 21.79
N GLY A 31 45.73 14.78 22.96
CA GLY A 31 46.11 15.86 23.85
C GLY A 31 45.97 17.24 23.20
N ARG A 32 44.99 17.41 22.32
CA ARG A 32 44.70 18.65 21.62
C ARG A 32 43.60 19.44 22.34
N PRO A 33 43.61 20.78 22.24
CA PRO A 33 42.48 21.59 22.69
C PRO A 33 41.20 21.24 21.91
N HIS A 34 40.04 21.38 22.54
CA HIS A 34 38.75 21.16 21.88
C HIS A 34 38.62 22.02 20.61
N PRO A 35 38.21 21.42 19.48
CA PRO A 35 37.89 22.11 18.24
C PRO A 35 36.84 23.21 18.39
N GLU A 36 37.02 24.27 17.62
CA GLU A 36 36.12 25.43 17.57
C GLU A 36 35.53 25.57 16.16
N PHE A 37 34.24 25.88 16.08
CA PHE A 37 33.50 26.03 14.83
C PHE A 37 32.78 27.37 14.80
N HIS A 38 32.94 28.10 13.71
CA HIS A 38 32.37 29.41 13.48
C HIS A 38 31.52 29.38 12.21
N GLY A 39 30.25 29.78 12.31
CA GLY A 39 29.35 29.91 11.17
C GLY A 39 29.03 31.37 10.91
N VAL A 40 29.14 31.79 9.67
CA VAL A 40 28.74 33.12 9.23
C VAL A 40 27.73 32.96 8.11
N GLU A 41 26.54 33.53 8.28
CA GLU A 41 25.54 33.56 7.24
C GLU A 41 25.91 34.65 6.21
N VAL A 42 26.01 34.23 4.95
CA VAL A 42 26.39 35.09 3.82
C VAL A 42 25.29 35.05 2.78
N ASN A 43 24.80 36.23 2.39
CA ASN A 43 23.88 36.40 1.28
C ASN A 43 24.64 36.91 0.05
N ASP A 44 25.32 35.97 -0.63
CA ASP A 44 26.27 36.29 -1.70
C ASP A 44 25.61 36.44 -3.09
N GLN A 45 24.29 36.17 -3.23
CA GLN A 45 23.62 36.17 -4.53
C GLN A 45 22.35 37.04 -4.54
N HIS A 46 22.23 37.91 -5.54
CA HIS A 46 20.98 38.62 -5.85
C HIS A 46 19.88 37.60 -6.21
N GLY A 47 19.06 37.23 -5.22
CA GLY A 47 17.98 36.25 -5.35
C GLY A 47 18.38 34.79 -5.05
N GLY A 48 19.55 34.54 -4.48
CA GLY A 48 19.98 33.18 -4.10
C GLY A 48 19.57 32.78 -2.67
N GLU A 49 19.59 31.48 -2.40
CA GLU A 49 19.33 30.92 -1.07
C GLU A 49 20.42 31.34 -0.07
N LEU A 50 20.03 31.58 1.17
CA LEU A 50 20.96 31.90 2.27
C LEU A 50 21.95 30.74 2.47
N GLN A 51 23.24 31.05 2.53
CA GLN A 51 24.29 30.06 2.76
C GLN A 51 25.11 30.39 4.00
N TRP A 52 25.50 29.34 4.72
CA TRP A 52 26.40 29.40 5.85
C TRP A 52 27.82 29.12 5.38
N VAL A 53 28.74 30.05 5.64
CA VAL A 53 30.18 29.80 5.58
C VAL A 53 30.62 29.32 6.96
N ILE A 54 31.05 28.07 7.04
CA ILE A 54 31.46 27.45 8.30
C ILE A 54 32.97 27.29 8.28
N THR A 55 33.63 27.73 9.33
CA THR A 55 35.07 27.66 9.54
C THR A 55 35.33 26.83 10.79
N ALA A 56 36.13 25.79 10.64
CA ALA A 56 36.56 24.93 11.73
C ALA A 56 38.03 25.20 12.06
N ASP A 57 38.32 25.32 13.35
CA ASP A 57 39.64 25.53 13.92
C ASP A 57 39.99 24.38 14.89
N LEU A 58 40.83 23.47 14.40
CA LEU A 58 41.36 22.36 15.20
C LEU A 58 42.77 22.74 15.63
N ARG A 59 42.86 23.31 16.84
CA ARG A 59 44.12 23.77 17.39
C ARG A 59 45.14 22.63 17.52
N GLY A 60 46.38 22.97 17.24
CA GLY A 60 47.53 22.09 17.42
C GLY A 60 47.90 21.91 18.89
N LYS A 61 48.73 20.90 19.16
CA LYS A 61 49.34 20.70 20.49
C LYS A 61 50.64 21.50 20.57
N VAL A 62 50.72 22.41 21.54
CA VAL A 62 51.90 23.26 21.77
C VAL A 62 53.02 22.50 22.48
N GLU A 63 52.66 21.50 23.30
CA GLU A 63 53.62 20.66 24.02
C GLU A 63 54.08 19.45 23.17
N PRO A 64 55.35 19.03 23.25
CA PRO A 64 55.85 17.85 22.55
C PRO A 64 55.07 16.56 22.90
N PRO A 65 54.80 15.67 21.92
CA PRO A 65 55.00 15.87 20.48
C PRO A 65 54.03 16.93 19.94
N THR A 66 54.58 17.95 19.27
CA THR A 66 53.82 19.08 18.73
C THR A 66 52.98 18.62 17.55
N SER A 67 51.79 19.17 17.40
CA SER A 67 50.94 18.91 16.24
C SER A 67 50.43 20.21 15.62
N GLU A 68 50.28 20.24 14.30
CA GLU A 68 49.96 21.47 13.56
C GLU A 68 48.49 21.87 13.68
N ARG A 69 48.20 23.17 13.72
CA ARG A 69 46.83 23.68 13.66
C ARG A 69 46.21 23.34 12.30
N ILE A 70 44.99 22.84 12.30
CA ILE A 70 44.22 22.55 11.08
C ILE A 70 43.07 23.56 11.00
N LEU A 71 43.04 24.36 9.93
CA LEU A 71 41.97 25.30 9.65
C LEU A 71 41.32 24.94 8.32
N PHE A 72 40.00 24.90 8.26
CA PHE A 72 39.27 24.72 7.00
C PHE A 72 37.92 25.41 7.03
N SER A 73 37.41 25.70 5.84
CA SER A 73 36.11 26.33 5.68
C SER A 73 35.37 25.81 4.46
N PHE A 74 34.05 25.75 4.53
CA PHE A 74 33.18 25.38 3.41
C PHE A 74 31.81 26.08 3.52
N ARG A 75 30.98 25.90 2.50
CA ARG A 75 29.64 26.48 2.40
C ARG A 75 28.58 25.40 2.57
N GLU A 76 27.51 25.69 3.29
CA GLU A 76 26.37 24.80 3.47
C GLU A 76 25.05 25.58 3.52
N SER A 77 23.92 24.94 3.20
CA SER A 77 22.60 25.59 3.26
C SER A 77 22.08 25.78 4.68
N SER A 78 22.57 24.99 5.63
CA SER A 78 22.11 24.97 7.03
C SER A 78 23.28 24.96 8.00
N TRP A 79 23.13 25.66 9.12
CA TRP A 79 24.09 25.63 10.22
C TRP A 79 24.28 24.23 10.81
N LEU A 80 23.19 23.47 11.00
CA LEU A 80 23.26 22.16 11.65
C LEU A 80 23.94 21.12 10.75
N ASP A 81 23.56 21.08 9.47
CA ASP A 81 24.15 20.17 8.49
C ASP A 81 25.62 20.48 8.28
N GLY A 82 25.94 21.77 8.21
CA GLY A 82 27.30 22.21 8.05
C GLY A 82 28.15 22.00 9.31
N LEU A 83 27.57 22.09 10.51
CA LEU A 83 28.26 21.73 11.74
C LEU A 83 28.55 20.22 11.78
N ALA A 84 27.58 19.37 11.44
CA ALA A 84 27.77 17.92 11.36
C ALA A 84 28.87 17.54 10.36
N ARG A 85 28.87 18.18 9.18
CA ARG A 85 29.92 18.03 8.18
C ARG A 85 31.29 18.51 8.67
N ALA A 86 31.33 19.59 9.43
CA ALA A 86 32.58 20.12 9.98
C ALA A 86 33.16 19.18 11.04
N LEU A 87 32.30 18.55 11.86
CA LEU A 87 32.70 17.52 12.82
C LEU A 87 33.29 16.29 12.10
N GLN A 88 32.60 15.79 11.08
CA GLN A 88 33.06 14.66 10.28
C GLN A 88 34.39 14.95 9.57
N GLU A 89 34.53 16.11 8.93
CA GLU A 89 35.76 16.53 8.25
C GLU A 89 36.90 16.73 9.26
N GLY A 90 36.60 17.25 10.44
CA GLY A 90 37.56 17.39 11.55
C GLY A 90 38.12 16.04 11.98
N LEU A 91 37.26 15.04 12.16
CA LEU A 91 37.64 13.66 12.44
C LEU A 91 38.55 13.10 11.35
N ALA A 92 38.12 13.20 10.08
CA ALA A 92 38.87 12.67 8.94
C ALA A 92 40.28 13.27 8.86
N ARG A 93 40.42 14.59 9.10
CA ARG A 93 41.72 15.27 9.07
C ARG A 93 42.62 14.91 10.24
N LEU A 94 42.07 14.75 11.45
CA LEU A 94 42.85 14.29 12.60
C LEU A 94 43.32 12.85 12.44
N CYS A 95 42.46 11.97 11.91
CA CYS A 95 42.84 10.60 11.56
C CYS A 95 43.90 10.60 10.45
N GLY A 96 43.73 11.41 9.40
CA GLY A 96 44.63 11.52 8.25
C GLY A 96 46.03 12.07 8.58
N GLN A 97 46.15 12.98 9.55
CA GLN A 97 47.47 13.43 10.03
C GLN A 97 48.18 12.39 10.91
N ASN A 98 47.43 11.48 11.55
CA ASN A 98 47.97 10.53 12.53
C ASN A 98 47.98 9.06 12.06
N VAL A 99 47.98 8.81 10.75
CA VAL A 99 47.94 7.47 10.11
C VAL A 99 49.08 6.54 10.56
N MET A 100 50.16 7.07 11.14
CA MET A 100 51.29 6.29 11.66
C MET A 100 51.16 5.86 13.13
N HIS A 101 50.07 6.20 13.83
CA HIS A 101 49.87 5.79 15.23
C HIS A 101 49.13 4.44 15.31
N PRO A 102 49.74 3.37 15.87
CA PRO A 102 49.16 2.02 15.87
C PRO A 102 47.76 1.92 16.48
N GLN A 103 47.47 2.73 17.51
CA GLN A 103 46.15 2.72 18.18
C GLN A 103 45.05 3.39 17.33
N LEU A 104 45.40 4.42 16.55
CA LEU A 104 44.46 5.05 15.62
C LEU A 104 44.10 4.11 14.47
N ARG A 105 45.07 3.33 13.99
CA ARG A 105 44.82 2.29 12.98
C ARG A 105 43.78 1.28 13.46
N HIS A 106 43.91 0.77 14.69
CA HIS A 106 42.92 -0.14 15.27
C HIS A 106 41.54 0.51 15.41
N HIS A 107 41.48 1.79 15.73
CA HIS A 107 40.22 2.52 15.81
C HIS A 107 39.56 2.68 14.44
N VAL A 108 40.33 3.04 13.41
CA VAL A 108 39.83 3.12 12.01
C VAL A 108 39.36 1.75 11.53
N ASP A 109 40.13 0.69 11.75
CA ASP A 109 39.73 -0.68 11.38
C ASP A 109 38.42 -1.10 12.09
N HIS A 110 38.23 -0.68 13.34
CA HIS A 110 37.00 -0.93 14.09
C HIS A 110 35.81 -0.13 13.53
N LEU A 111 36.01 1.14 13.19
CA LEU A 111 34.97 1.96 12.55
C LEU A 111 34.56 1.40 11.19
N ASP A 112 35.52 0.94 10.38
CA ASP A 112 35.25 0.29 9.10
C ASP A 112 34.44 -1.01 9.28
N TYR A 113 34.76 -1.80 10.31
CA TYR A 113 33.97 -2.98 10.67
C TYR A 113 32.54 -2.63 11.07
N MET A 114 32.36 -1.62 11.93
CA MET A 114 31.03 -1.16 12.35
C MET A 114 30.21 -0.60 11.17
N LEU A 115 30.86 0.13 10.26
CA LEU A 115 30.24 0.64 9.05
C LEU A 115 29.80 -0.50 8.12
N PHE A 116 30.65 -1.50 7.93
CA PHE A 116 30.30 -2.70 7.15
C PHE A 116 29.10 -3.43 7.76
N GLN A 117 29.09 -3.62 9.08
CA GLN A 117 28.02 -4.32 9.77
C GLN A 117 26.68 -3.57 9.69
N THR A 118 26.70 -2.25 9.92
CA THR A 118 25.50 -1.40 9.80
C THR A 118 24.98 -1.32 8.37
N GLN A 119 25.88 -1.27 7.37
CA GLN A 119 25.49 -1.33 5.96
C GLN A 119 24.78 -2.64 5.61
N LYS A 120 25.30 -3.77 6.11
CA LYS A 120 24.67 -5.09 5.93
C LYS A 120 23.29 -5.14 6.59
N GLU A 121 23.13 -4.58 7.78
CA GLU A 121 21.83 -4.49 8.47
C GLU A 121 20.83 -3.63 7.70
N LEU A 122 21.27 -2.50 7.14
CA LEU A 122 20.44 -1.66 6.28
C LEU A 122 20.00 -2.40 5.01
N ASP A 123 20.89 -3.15 4.37
CA ASP A 123 20.56 -3.92 3.17
C ASP A 123 19.58 -5.06 3.47
N ASN A 124 19.72 -5.73 4.63
CA ASN A 124 18.74 -6.70 5.11
C ASN A 124 17.36 -6.05 5.36
N SER A 125 17.34 -4.89 6.01
CA SER A 125 16.11 -4.15 6.28
C SER A 125 15.41 -3.71 4.99
N ARG A 126 16.17 -3.22 4.01
CA ARG A 126 15.68 -2.90 2.66
C ARG A 126 15.10 -4.13 1.96
N GLY A 127 15.78 -5.27 2.06
CA GLY A 127 15.29 -6.55 1.52
C GLY A 127 13.92 -6.93 2.11
N TYR A 128 13.79 -6.85 3.43
CA TYR A 128 12.52 -7.13 4.12
C TYR A 128 11.40 -6.15 3.74
N ALA A 129 11.71 -4.85 3.68
CA ALA A 129 10.76 -3.82 3.26
C ALA A 129 10.27 -4.04 1.82
N ASN A 130 11.16 -4.43 0.91
CA ASN A 130 10.80 -4.72 -0.48
C ASN A 130 9.92 -5.98 -0.59
N GLN A 131 10.26 -7.04 0.15
CA GLN A 131 9.47 -8.27 0.17
C GLN A 131 8.06 -8.04 0.71
N THR A 132 7.94 -7.28 1.81
CA THR A 132 6.64 -6.94 2.41
C THR A 132 5.81 -6.04 1.50
N HIS A 133 6.42 -5.06 0.84
CA HIS A 133 5.74 -4.24 -0.16
C HIS A 133 5.20 -5.07 -1.33
N PHE A 134 5.99 -6.02 -1.82
CA PHE A 134 5.57 -6.93 -2.87
C PHE A 134 4.37 -7.79 -2.43
N ALA A 135 4.42 -8.38 -1.24
CA ALA A 135 3.31 -9.16 -0.68
C ALA A 135 2.04 -8.31 -0.52
N LEU A 136 2.16 -7.08 -0.01
CA LEU A 136 1.03 -6.15 0.10
C LEU A 136 0.40 -5.83 -1.26
N THR A 137 1.22 -5.67 -2.30
CA THR A 137 0.74 -5.41 -3.66
C THR A 137 -0.06 -6.60 -4.20
N GLN A 138 0.45 -7.83 -4.01
CA GLN A 138 -0.27 -9.06 -4.38
C GLN A 138 -1.60 -9.21 -3.64
N HIS A 139 -1.61 -8.96 -2.32
CA HIS A 139 -2.84 -8.99 -1.54
C HIS A 139 -3.84 -7.92 -2.02
N GLY A 140 -3.36 -6.73 -2.39
CA GLY A 140 -4.19 -5.68 -2.98
C GLY A 140 -4.85 -6.09 -4.31
N GLU A 141 -4.14 -6.84 -5.16
CA GLU A 141 -4.70 -7.42 -6.38
C GLU A 141 -5.76 -8.48 -6.10
N ALA A 142 -5.49 -9.40 -5.18
CA ALA A 142 -6.46 -10.42 -4.77
C ALA A 142 -7.75 -9.80 -4.22
N ILE A 143 -7.64 -8.79 -3.35
CA ILE A 143 -8.80 -8.05 -2.81
C ILE A 143 -9.60 -7.38 -3.94
N ARG A 144 -8.92 -6.81 -4.94
CA ARG A 144 -9.60 -6.21 -6.10
C ARG A 144 -10.38 -7.25 -6.90
N MET A 145 -9.82 -8.43 -7.12
CA MET A 145 -10.52 -9.53 -7.81
C MET A 145 -11.73 -10.01 -7.00
N LEU A 146 -11.55 -10.31 -5.71
CA LEU A 146 -12.64 -10.74 -4.83
C LEU A 146 -13.79 -9.71 -4.75
N ASN A 147 -13.47 -8.41 -4.77
CA ASN A 147 -14.49 -7.37 -4.78
C ASN A 147 -15.29 -7.33 -6.10
N LYS A 148 -14.65 -7.59 -7.25
CA LYS A 148 -15.34 -7.73 -8.53
C LYS A 148 -16.28 -8.94 -8.51
N ASP A 149 -15.79 -10.08 -8.01
CA ASP A 149 -16.58 -11.32 -7.92
C ASP A 149 -17.76 -11.15 -6.98
N ARG A 150 -17.56 -10.53 -5.81
CA ARG A 150 -18.64 -10.22 -4.86
C ARG A 150 -19.71 -9.34 -5.49
N LYS A 151 -19.33 -8.36 -6.31
CA LYS A 151 -20.28 -7.50 -7.02
C LYS A 151 -21.08 -8.30 -8.07
N SER A 152 -20.41 -9.16 -8.83
CA SER A 152 -21.04 -10.05 -9.81
C SER A 152 -22.06 -10.98 -9.15
N LEU A 153 -21.66 -11.65 -8.06
CA LEU A 153 -22.53 -12.57 -7.31
C LEU A 153 -23.76 -11.86 -6.73
N ARG A 154 -23.62 -10.61 -6.25
CA ARG A 154 -24.76 -9.81 -5.78
C ARG A 154 -25.74 -9.50 -6.92
N LEU A 155 -25.24 -9.19 -8.11
CA LEU A 155 -26.08 -8.94 -9.27
C LEU A 155 -26.82 -10.21 -9.70
N GLN A 156 -26.12 -11.35 -9.77
CA GLN A 156 -26.72 -12.64 -10.09
C GLN A 156 -27.80 -13.02 -9.08
N ARG A 157 -27.55 -12.81 -7.78
CA ARG A 157 -28.53 -13.04 -6.72
C ARG A 157 -29.76 -12.15 -6.90
N ALA A 158 -29.58 -10.85 -7.13
CA ALA A 158 -30.70 -9.93 -7.35
C ALA A 158 -31.55 -10.34 -8.56
N LYS A 159 -30.93 -10.82 -9.65
CA LYS A 159 -31.64 -11.35 -10.82
C LYS A 159 -32.48 -12.58 -10.45
N LYS A 160 -31.90 -13.53 -9.72
CA LYS A 160 -32.61 -14.74 -9.25
C LYS A 160 -33.76 -14.38 -8.30
N ASP A 161 -33.54 -13.46 -7.37
CA ASP A 161 -34.56 -13.00 -6.42
C ASP A 161 -35.75 -12.34 -7.16
N ALA A 162 -35.49 -11.52 -8.19
CA ALA A 162 -36.54 -10.95 -9.03
C ALA A 162 -37.35 -12.02 -9.78
N THR A 163 -36.69 -13.05 -10.31
CA THR A 163 -37.36 -14.18 -10.96
C THR A 163 -38.23 -14.95 -9.96
N ILE A 164 -37.75 -15.20 -8.75
CA ILE A 164 -38.51 -15.86 -7.69
C ILE A 164 -39.78 -15.07 -7.35
N VAL A 165 -39.67 -13.75 -7.19
CA VAL A 165 -40.83 -12.88 -6.92
C VAL A 165 -41.86 -12.97 -8.06
N ARG A 166 -41.40 -12.90 -9.31
CA ARG A 166 -42.28 -13.01 -10.48
C ARG A 166 -43.00 -14.36 -10.55
N LEU A 167 -42.27 -15.46 -10.32
CA LEU A 167 -42.86 -16.80 -10.33
C LEU A 167 -43.88 -16.97 -9.20
N ARG A 168 -43.59 -16.45 -8.00
CA ARG A 168 -44.55 -16.46 -6.88
C ARG A 168 -45.84 -15.69 -7.22
N ALA A 169 -45.73 -14.54 -7.88
CA ALA A 169 -46.90 -13.78 -8.31
C ALA A 169 -47.73 -14.55 -9.36
N LYS A 170 -47.07 -15.23 -10.32
CA LYS A 170 -47.76 -16.09 -11.30
C LYS A 170 -48.47 -17.26 -10.63
N ILE A 171 -47.81 -17.93 -9.67
CA ILE A 171 -48.43 -19.03 -8.91
C ILE A 171 -49.68 -18.53 -8.17
N ALA A 172 -49.59 -17.42 -7.45
CA ALA A 172 -50.73 -16.85 -6.74
C ALA A 172 -51.90 -16.48 -7.69
N ALA A 173 -51.60 -15.94 -8.87
CA ALA A 173 -52.62 -15.65 -9.88
C ALA A 173 -53.29 -16.93 -10.40
N LEU A 174 -52.49 -17.97 -10.68
CA LEU A 174 -53.01 -19.28 -11.12
C LEU A 174 -53.85 -19.95 -10.04
N GLU A 175 -53.44 -19.87 -8.77
CA GLU A 175 -54.22 -20.38 -7.64
C GLU A 175 -55.60 -19.70 -7.54
N ILE A 176 -55.67 -18.38 -7.78
CA ILE A 176 -56.94 -17.64 -7.82
C ILE A 176 -57.81 -18.12 -9.00
N THR A 177 -57.23 -18.28 -10.20
CA THR A 177 -58.00 -18.74 -11.37
C THR A 177 -58.51 -20.16 -11.20
N VAL A 178 -57.69 -21.07 -10.65
CA VAL A 178 -58.09 -22.45 -10.36
C VAL A 178 -59.22 -22.45 -9.35
N LYS A 179 -59.10 -21.68 -8.27
CA LYS A 179 -60.18 -21.58 -7.27
C LYS A 179 -61.48 -21.04 -7.88
N ALA A 180 -61.41 -20.03 -8.73
CA ALA A 180 -62.58 -19.49 -9.42
C ALA A 180 -63.23 -20.56 -10.33
N GLN A 181 -62.43 -21.36 -11.04
CA GLN A 181 -62.92 -22.48 -11.84
C GLN A 181 -63.54 -23.60 -10.98
N GLU A 182 -62.92 -23.93 -9.86
CA GLU A 182 -63.45 -24.92 -8.90
C GLU A 182 -64.78 -24.46 -8.29
N ASP A 183 -64.91 -23.17 -7.94
CA ASP A 183 -66.14 -22.60 -7.42
C ASP A 183 -67.24 -22.55 -8.50
N GLN A 184 -66.90 -22.22 -9.76
CA GLN A 184 -67.82 -22.30 -10.90
C GLN A 184 -68.34 -23.73 -11.15
N LEU A 185 -67.46 -24.73 -11.10
CA LEU A 185 -67.86 -26.13 -11.26
C LEU A 185 -68.79 -26.58 -10.14
N ARG A 186 -68.52 -26.14 -8.89
CA ARG A 186 -69.39 -26.43 -7.75
C ARG A 186 -70.77 -25.78 -7.91
N GLU A 187 -70.84 -24.54 -8.37
CA GLU A 187 -72.12 -23.87 -8.65
C GLU A 187 -72.92 -24.61 -9.74
N ILE A 188 -72.27 -25.05 -10.82
CA ILE A 188 -72.93 -25.84 -11.87
C ILE A 188 -73.42 -27.18 -11.31
N GLU A 189 -72.62 -27.89 -10.51
CA GLU A 189 -73.03 -29.15 -9.87
C GLU A 189 -74.24 -28.96 -8.92
N GLU A 190 -74.32 -27.81 -8.23
CA GLU A 190 -75.39 -27.48 -7.29
C GLU A 190 -76.68 -27.00 -7.99
N ASP A 191 -76.58 -26.17 -9.04
CA ASP A 191 -77.73 -25.62 -9.78
C ASP A 191 -78.36 -26.62 -10.77
N ASP A 192 -77.57 -27.50 -11.40
CA ASP A 192 -78.11 -28.53 -12.32
C ASP A 192 -78.67 -29.77 -11.60
N GLY A 193 -78.67 -29.84 -10.26
CA GLY A 193 -79.35 -30.91 -9.53
C GLY A 193 -78.97 -32.34 -9.97
N GLY A 194 -77.75 -32.55 -10.46
CA GLY A 194 -77.33 -33.81 -11.07
C GLY A 194 -77.99 -34.11 -12.42
N ILE A 195 -77.95 -33.18 -13.38
CA ILE A 195 -78.25 -33.52 -14.78
C ILE A 195 -77.18 -34.50 -15.28
N ASP A 196 -77.62 -35.74 -15.41
CA ASP A 196 -76.93 -36.85 -16.08
C ASP A 196 -76.57 -36.45 -17.51
N LEU A 197 -75.30 -36.09 -17.76
CA LEU A 197 -74.73 -35.80 -19.08
C LEU A 197 -74.60 -37.07 -19.96
N GLN A 198 -75.27 -38.17 -19.61
CA GLN A 198 -75.37 -39.36 -20.43
C GLN A 198 -76.76 -39.48 -21.08
N GLY A 199 -77.06 -38.59 -22.03
CA GLY A 199 -78.04 -38.89 -23.08
C GLY A 199 -79.02 -37.76 -23.39
N GLY A 200 -78.76 -37.03 -24.47
CA GLY A 200 -79.72 -36.13 -25.07
C GLY A 200 -79.20 -35.62 -26.40
N GLY A 201 -79.77 -36.09 -27.50
CA GLY A 201 -79.18 -35.95 -28.83
C GLY A 201 -79.19 -34.54 -29.42
N ALA A 202 -78.23 -34.35 -30.32
CA ALA A 202 -78.29 -33.51 -31.52
C ALA A 202 -78.39 -31.99 -31.32
N PHE A 203 -77.23 -31.31 -31.35
CA PHE A 203 -77.03 -30.09 -32.12
C PHE A 203 -75.61 -30.09 -32.72
N LEU A 204 -75.47 -30.85 -33.81
CA LEU A 204 -74.51 -30.54 -34.86
C LEU A 204 -75.19 -29.47 -35.72
N SER A 205 -74.66 -28.26 -35.73
CA SER A 205 -74.99 -27.26 -36.76
C SER A 205 -73.84 -26.26 -36.90
N ASP A 206 -73.25 -26.29 -38.10
CA ASP A 206 -72.42 -25.33 -38.85
C ASP A 206 -71.39 -24.52 -38.06
N ASP A 207 -70.08 -24.77 -38.22
CA ASP A 207 -69.22 -24.31 -39.33
C ASP A 207 -69.30 -22.79 -39.57
N ASP A 208 -68.10 -22.20 -39.56
CA ASP A 208 -67.74 -20.82 -39.90
C ASP A 208 -68.02 -19.75 -38.84
N ASP A 209 -66.95 -19.36 -38.11
CA ASP A 209 -66.61 -17.97 -37.73
C ASP A 209 -65.31 -17.90 -36.87
N PHE A 210 -64.26 -18.67 -37.22
CA PHE A 210 -62.93 -18.51 -36.59
C PHE A 210 -62.05 -17.63 -37.48
N GLU A 211 -62.13 -16.31 -37.32
CA GLU A 211 -61.08 -15.40 -37.80
C GLU A 211 -59.88 -15.54 -36.85
N GLU A 212 -58.85 -16.23 -37.34
CA GLU A 212 -57.54 -16.39 -36.72
C GLU A 212 -56.76 -15.09 -36.91
N ASP A 213 -56.95 -14.12 -36.02
CA ASP A 213 -55.98 -13.03 -35.82
C ASP A 213 -54.75 -13.61 -35.11
N GLU A 214 -53.91 -14.29 -35.89
CA GLU A 214 -52.50 -14.53 -35.59
C GLU A 214 -51.78 -13.17 -35.54
N ASP A 215 -51.71 -12.57 -34.35
CA ASP A 215 -50.60 -11.68 -34.01
C ASP A 215 -49.68 -12.42 -33.03
N PRO A 216 -48.70 -13.20 -33.53
CA PRO A 216 -47.61 -13.64 -32.70
C PRO A 216 -46.70 -12.43 -32.52
N GLU A 217 -47.03 -11.53 -31.59
CA GLU A 217 -46.00 -10.67 -31.03
C GLU A 217 -44.92 -11.60 -30.47
N GLU A 218 -43.84 -11.71 -31.25
CA GLU A 218 -42.59 -12.42 -31.00
C GLU A 218 -42.31 -12.49 -29.51
N VAL A 219 -42.67 -13.63 -28.90
CA VAL A 219 -42.07 -14.03 -27.65
C VAL A 219 -40.64 -14.34 -28.02
N ASP A 220 -39.77 -13.33 -27.86
CA ASP A 220 -38.34 -13.43 -28.05
C ASP A 220 -37.80 -14.62 -27.26
N TYR A 221 -37.60 -15.73 -27.96
CA TYR A 221 -37.02 -16.99 -27.48
C TYR A 221 -35.49 -16.94 -27.55
N GLU A 222 -34.84 -15.77 -27.53
CA GLU A 222 -33.39 -15.66 -27.39
C GLU A 222 -32.98 -15.38 -25.93
N PHE A 223 -32.88 -16.42 -25.10
CA PHE A 223 -31.69 -16.58 -24.25
C PHE A 223 -31.55 -17.99 -23.65
N LEU A 224 -31.56 -19.00 -24.51
CA LEU A 224 -30.86 -20.25 -24.26
C LEU A 224 -29.48 -20.18 -24.93
N GLU A 225 -28.58 -19.36 -24.39
CA GLU A 225 -27.15 -19.65 -24.52
C GLU A 225 -26.68 -20.28 -23.21
N ALA A 226 -26.92 -21.59 -23.16
CA ALA A 226 -26.03 -22.51 -22.47
C ALA A 226 -24.64 -22.38 -23.13
N ALA A 227 -23.75 -21.61 -22.51
CA ALA A 227 -22.32 -21.91 -22.61
C ALA A 227 -22.02 -22.96 -21.53
N GLU A 228 -22.07 -24.21 -21.95
CA GLU A 228 -21.37 -25.33 -21.32
C GLU A 228 -19.88 -25.01 -21.14
N ASP A 229 -19.29 -25.68 -20.15
CA ASP A 229 -17.88 -25.96 -19.98
C ASP A 229 -16.96 -24.91 -19.34
N GLY A 230 -16.85 -25.07 -18.02
CA GLY A 230 -15.72 -24.59 -17.22
C GLY A 230 -15.70 -25.16 -15.81
N ILE A 231 -16.19 -26.39 -15.58
CA ILE A 231 -15.91 -27.09 -14.32
C ILE A 231 -14.46 -27.56 -14.40
N ILE A 232 -13.56 -26.83 -13.75
CA ILE A 232 -12.20 -27.28 -13.48
C ILE A 232 -12.30 -28.45 -12.48
N PRO A 233 -11.63 -29.59 -12.70
CA PRO A 233 -11.61 -30.70 -11.74
C PRO A 233 -11.06 -30.22 -10.40
N ILE A 234 -11.79 -30.47 -9.33
CA ILE A 234 -11.23 -30.39 -7.98
C ILE A 234 -10.39 -31.65 -7.80
N ASP A 235 -9.07 -31.53 -7.93
CA ASP A 235 -8.15 -32.55 -7.45
C ASP A 235 -8.33 -32.63 -5.93
N VAL A 236 -8.94 -33.73 -5.49
CA VAL A 236 -9.05 -34.09 -4.09
C VAL A 236 -7.76 -34.82 -3.72
N ASP A 237 -6.77 -34.08 -3.23
CA ASP A 237 -5.67 -34.70 -2.50
C ASP A 237 -6.20 -35.10 -1.11
N VAL A 238 -6.54 -36.39 -1.02
CA VAL A 238 -6.73 -37.11 0.23
C VAL A 238 -5.35 -37.35 0.82
N ASP A 239 -4.95 -36.52 1.78
CA ASP A 239 -3.80 -36.86 2.62
C ASP A 239 -4.18 -38.04 3.53
N VAL A 240 -3.61 -39.19 3.18
CA VAL A 240 -3.51 -40.37 4.02
C VAL A 240 -2.43 -40.06 5.06
N GLU A 241 -2.85 -39.87 6.32
CA GLU A 241 -1.92 -39.85 7.45
C GLU A 241 -1.41 -41.28 7.71
N GLU A 242 -0.09 -41.50 7.56
CA GLU A 242 0.67 -42.55 8.26
C GLU A 242 1.13 -42.03 9.63
#